data_AF-A0A0F5MPB7-F1
#
_entry.id   AF-A0A0F5MPB7-F1
#
_cell.length_a   1.000
_cell.length_b   1.000
_cell.length_c   1.000
_cell.angle_alpha   90.00
_cell.angle_beta   90.00
_cell.angle_gamma   90.00
#
_symmetry.space_group_name_H-M   'P 1'
#
loop_
_entity.id
_entity.type
_entity.pdbx_description
1 polymer ?
#
loop_
_entity_poly.entity_id
_entity_poly.type
_entity_poly.pdbx_seq_one_letter_code
_entity_poly.pdbx_strand_id
1 'polypeptide(L)'
;MLLSLLLQENTQTILMRKLSTHARYVRLNASLYEYNKIFKSTHVLNLIDNIKLRQAIRSARNRTESYHALQGTIRQIYHGIFKGKRIVDNNVSAHAVRLLANKIISYNATILNIIYQKLIAAGVQKSVIDNFIRISPVAWEHISFTGRYNFTKDNSIVDLEKIVKLLEEKLRKNSKQKL
;
A
#
# COMPACT_ATOMS: atom_id res chain seq x y z
N MET A 1 3.53 0.97 36.21
CA MET A 1 3.24 1.82 35.03
C MET A 1 3.88 1.29 33.76
N LEU A 2 5.20 1.18 33.66
CA LEU A 2 5.87 0.53 32.50
C LEU A 2 5.43 -0.93 32.33
N LEU A 3 5.25 -1.66 33.44
CA LEU A 3 4.76 -3.05 33.43
C LEU A 3 3.36 -3.21 32.82
N SER A 4 2.43 -2.26 33.03
CA SER A 4 1.08 -2.35 32.44
C SER A 4 1.02 -1.95 30.95
N LEU A 5 2.08 -1.30 30.44
CA LEU A 5 2.24 -0.96 29.02
C LEU A 5 2.74 -2.20 28.26
N LEU A 6 3.66 -2.94 28.90
CA LEU A 6 4.14 -4.24 28.47
C LEU A 6 3.05 -5.32 28.52
N LEU A 7 2.14 -5.25 29.50
CA LEU A 7 1.00 -6.16 29.66
C LEU A 7 -0.27 -5.74 28.89
N GLN A 8 -0.23 -4.66 28.08
CA GLN A 8 -1.37 -4.10 27.34
C GLN A 8 -2.64 -3.72 28.15
N GLU A 9 -2.59 -3.76 29.49
CA GLU A 9 -3.76 -3.48 30.34
C GLU A 9 -4.18 -2.00 30.36
N ASN A 10 -3.34 -1.07 29.91
CA ASN A 10 -3.67 0.36 29.83
C ASN A 10 -3.32 0.97 28.46
N THR A 11 -4.24 1.75 27.88
CA THR A 11 -4.03 2.45 26.61
C THR A 11 -2.93 3.52 26.75
N GLN A 12 -1.97 3.54 25.83
CA GLN A 12 -0.82 4.47 25.81
C GLN A 12 -1.21 5.95 25.97
N THR A 13 -2.40 6.32 25.49
CA THR A 13 -2.98 7.67 25.60
C THR A 13 -3.30 8.09 27.03
N ILE A 14 -3.77 7.17 27.88
CA ILE A 14 -4.10 7.45 29.29
C ILE A 14 -2.82 7.69 30.09
N LEU A 15 -1.76 6.94 29.77
CA LEU A 15 -0.46 7.07 30.40
C LEU A 15 0.22 8.38 30.03
N MET A 16 0.25 8.73 28.73
CA MET A 16 0.80 10.01 28.28
C MET A 16 0.05 11.20 28.88
N ARG A 17 -1.29 11.10 28.98
CA ARG A 17 -2.10 12.12 29.66
C ARG A 17 -1.69 12.26 31.13
N LYS A 18 -1.67 11.18 31.92
CA LYS A 18 -1.29 11.23 33.34
C LYS A 18 0.14 11.76 33.57
N LEU A 19 1.09 11.40 32.70
CA LEU A 19 2.48 11.88 32.75
C LEU A 19 2.58 13.38 32.42
N SER A 20 1.75 13.88 31.50
CA SER A 20 1.73 15.29 31.10
C SER A 20 0.94 16.21 32.03
N THR A 21 -0.07 15.69 32.75
CA THR A 21 -0.98 16.51 33.57
C THR A 21 -0.47 16.77 34.99
N HIS A 22 0.29 15.84 35.57
CA HIS A 22 0.74 15.98 36.97
C HIS A 22 2.13 16.60 37.09
N ALA A 23 2.24 17.70 37.83
CA ALA A 23 3.49 18.38 38.15
C ALA A 23 4.57 17.44 38.75
N ARG A 24 4.14 16.39 39.47
CA ARG A 24 5.00 15.36 40.05
C ARG A 24 5.83 14.59 38.99
N TYR A 25 5.33 14.46 37.76
CA TYR A 25 5.98 13.66 36.70
C TYR A 25 6.73 14.51 35.68
N VAL A 26 6.85 15.83 35.87
CA VAL A 26 7.53 16.73 34.93
C VAL A 26 8.99 16.31 34.68
N ARG A 27 9.72 15.96 35.75
CA ARG A 27 11.12 15.49 35.64
C ARG A 27 11.24 14.15 34.91
N LEU A 28 10.28 13.24 35.12
CA LEU A 28 10.22 11.94 34.44
C LEU A 28 9.85 12.10 32.97
N ASN A 29 8.93 13.00 32.65
CA ASN A 29 8.57 13.30 31.26
C ASN A 29 9.76 13.92 30.50
N ALA A 30 10.49 14.83 31.15
CA ALA A 30 11.72 15.39 30.60
C ALA A 30 12.81 14.32 30.36
N SER A 31 13.00 13.39 31.30
CA SER A 31 13.97 12.30 31.11
C SER A 31 13.55 11.33 30.01
N LEU A 32 12.25 11.01 29.88
CA LEU A 32 11.72 10.21 28.77
C LEU A 32 11.89 10.92 27.42
N TYR A 33 11.75 12.25 27.39
CA TYR A 33 11.99 13.03 26.19
C TYR A 33 13.45 12.97 25.74
N GLU A 34 14.41 13.19 26.65
CA GLU A 34 15.84 13.06 26.34
C GLU A 34 16.21 11.61 25.98
N TYR A 35 15.62 10.62 26.63
CA TYR A 35 15.79 9.21 26.24
C TYR A 35 15.32 8.95 24.80
N ASN A 36 14.13 9.44 24.42
CA ASN A 36 13.63 9.32 23.05
C ASN A 36 14.53 10.04 22.02
N LYS A 37 15.19 11.12 22.42
CA LYS A 37 16.16 11.84 21.57
C LYS A 37 17.34 10.95 21.17
N ILE A 38 17.79 10.06 22.07
CA ILE A 38 18.84 9.08 21.75
C ILE A 38 18.39 8.17 20.59
N PHE A 39 17.20 7.57 20.68
CA PHE A 39 16.67 6.72 19.60
C PHE A 39 16.48 7.47 18.29
N LYS A 40 15.97 8.71 18.35
CA LYS A 40 15.83 9.55 17.15
C LYS A 40 17.18 9.83 16.50
N SER A 41 18.18 10.21 17.28
CA SER A 41 19.54 10.45 16.79
C SER A 41 20.13 9.18 16.17
N THR A 42 20.04 8.03 16.85
CA THR A 42 20.47 6.74 16.30
C THR A 42 19.75 6.40 15.00
N HIS A 43 18.43 6.61 14.93
CA HIS A 43 17.65 6.37 13.72
C HIS A 43 18.10 7.27 12.56
N VAL A 44 18.32 8.56 12.80
CA VAL A 44 18.81 9.51 11.79
C VAL A 44 20.22 9.13 11.31
N LEU A 45 21.13 8.81 12.23
CA LEU A 45 22.49 8.37 11.90
C LEU A 45 22.46 7.10 11.05
N ASN A 46 21.67 6.10 11.43
CA ASN A 46 21.47 4.87 10.65
C ASN A 46 20.90 5.16 9.25
N LEU A 47 20.00 6.14 9.13
CA LEU A 47 19.45 6.54 7.84
C LEU A 47 20.51 7.20 6.95
N ILE A 48 21.42 7.99 7.54
CA ILE A 48 22.53 8.65 6.84
C ILE A 48 23.55 7.61 6.35
N ASP A 49 24.00 6.74 7.26
CA ASP A 49 25.10 5.81 7.01
C ASP A 49 24.70 4.59 6.16
N ASN A 50 23.48 4.05 6.35
CA ASN A 50 23.04 2.84 5.68
C ASN A 50 22.11 3.11 4.49
N ILE A 51 22.67 3.06 3.27
CA ILE A 51 21.91 3.25 2.03
C ILE A 51 20.83 2.18 1.81
N LYS A 52 21.10 0.92 2.19
CA LYS A 52 20.14 -0.19 2.01
C LYS A 52 18.93 -0.01 2.93
N LEU A 53 19.15 0.39 4.18
CA LEU A 53 18.09 0.72 5.13
C LEU A 53 17.23 1.88 4.60
N ARG A 54 17.86 2.93 4.10
CA ARG A 54 17.16 4.08 3.52
C ARG A 54 16.30 3.69 2.32
N GLN A 55 16.84 2.88 1.40
CA GLN A 55 16.09 2.39 0.24
C GLN A 55 14.92 1.51 0.66
N ALA A 56 15.09 0.64 1.65
CA ALA A 56 14.01 -0.19 2.18
C ALA A 56 12.89 0.65 2.79
N ILE A 57 13.23 1.63 3.64
CA ILE A 57 12.26 2.56 4.24
C ILE A 57 11.51 3.36 3.17
N ARG A 58 12.24 3.93 2.20
CA ARG A 58 11.62 4.65 1.08
C ARG A 58 10.70 3.76 0.26
N SER A 59 11.10 2.51 0.00
CA SER A 59 10.27 1.57 -0.74
C SER A 59 8.98 1.24 0.01
N ALA A 60 9.06 1.01 1.33
CA ALA A 60 7.88 0.80 2.15
C ALA A 60 6.95 2.02 2.16
N ARG A 61 7.52 3.23 2.33
CA ARG A 61 6.77 4.48 2.31
C ARG A 61 6.10 4.75 0.97
N ASN A 62 6.82 4.56 -0.13
CA ASN A 62 6.28 4.74 -1.48
C ASN A 62 5.10 3.78 -1.73
N ARG A 63 5.13 2.55 -1.19
CA ARG A 63 4.00 1.61 -1.28
C ARG A 63 2.78 2.12 -0.52
N THR A 64 2.96 2.64 0.69
CA THR A 64 1.85 3.22 1.48
C THR A 64 1.29 4.48 0.84
N GLU A 65 2.15 5.35 0.31
CA GLU A 65 1.75 6.57 -0.40
C GLU A 65 0.96 6.22 -1.68
N SER A 66 1.46 5.27 -2.48
CA SER A 66 0.77 4.77 -3.68
C SER A 66 -0.59 4.18 -3.32
N TYR A 67 -0.66 3.40 -2.25
CA TYR A 67 -1.91 2.82 -1.78
C TYR A 67 -2.91 3.89 -1.35
N HIS A 68 -2.48 4.91 -0.60
CA HIS A 68 -3.33 6.03 -0.20
C HIS A 68 -3.77 6.87 -1.40
N ALA A 69 -2.91 7.08 -2.40
CA ALA A 69 -3.26 7.78 -3.63
C ALA A 69 -4.28 6.98 -4.46
N LEU A 70 -4.18 5.65 -4.54
CA LEU A 70 -5.21 4.79 -5.12
C LEU A 70 -6.55 4.95 -4.40
N GLN A 71 -6.55 4.84 -3.06
CA GLN A 71 -7.76 5.02 -2.26
C GLN A 71 -8.38 6.41 -2.44
N GLY A 72 -7.55 7.45 -2.51
CA GLY A 72 -7.95 8.83 -2.78
C GLY A 72 -8.62 8.96 -4.14
N THR A 73 -8.01 8.41 -5.18
CA THR A 73 -8.54 8.39 -6.56
C THR A 73 -9.89 7.69 -6.63
N ILE A 74 -9.99 6.47 -6.07
CA ILE A 74 -11.25 5.73 -5.98
C ILE A 74 -12.31 6.59 -5.28
N ARG A 75 -11.96 7.16 -4.12
CA ARG A 75 -12.90 8.01 -3.39
C ARG A 75 -13.36 9.17 -4.26
N GLN A 76 -12.44 9.87 -4.94
CA GLN A 76 -12.69 11.02 -5.82
C GLN A 76 -13.72 10.74 -6.92
N ILE A 77 -13.56 9.62 -7.62
CA ILE A 77 -14.47 9.24 -8.70
C ILE A 77 -15.89 8.94 -8.18
N TYR A 78 -16.00 8.36 -6.98
CA TYR A 78 -17.28 8.07 -6.34
C TYR A 78 -17.77 9.20 -5.42
N HIS A 79 -17.21 10.42 -5.53
CA HIS A 79 -17.68 11.58 -4.79
C HIS A 79 -19.17 11.83 -5.08
N GLY A 80 -20.02 11.60 -4.06
CA GLY A 80 -21.47 11.81 -4.14
C GLY A 80 -22.32 10.57 -3.93
N ILE A 81 -21.82 9.36 -4.21
CA ILE A 81 -22.61 8.12 -4.03
C ILE A 81 -22.67 7.72 -2.54
N PHE A 82 -21.56 7.92 -1.82
CA PHE A 82 -21.43 7.54 -0.41
C PHE A 82 -21.39 8.75 0.53
N LYS A 83 -22.22 9.78 0.29
CA LYS A 83 -22.40 10.88 1.26
C LYS A 83 -23.34 10.43 2.39
N GLY A 84 -22.81 9.61 3.28
CA GLY A 84 -23.47 9.27 4.52
C GLY A 84 -23.50 10.47 5.46
N LYS A 85 -24.70 10.85 5.95
CA LYS A 85 -24.81 11.83 7.06
C LYS A 85 -24.36 11.22 8.39
N ARG A 86 -24.26 9.89 8.49
CA ARG A 86 -23.90 9.14 9.70
C ARG A 86 -22.49 8.55 9.62
N ILE A 87 -21.84 8.40 10.77
CA ILE A 87 -20.49 7.82 10.89
C ILE A 87 -20.44 6.38 10.34
N VAL A 88 -21.50 5.60 10.54
CA VAL A 88 -21.60 4.22 10.05
C VAL A 88 -21.50 4.11 8.54
N ASP A 89 -22.14 5.02 7.81
CA ASP A 89 -22.13 5.04 6.35
C ASP A 89 -20.74 5.38 5.80
N ASN A 90 -20.03 6.30 6.46
CA ASN A 90 -18.64 6.64 6.13
C ASN A 90 -17.70 5.46 6.37
N ASN A 91 -17.92 4.67 7.43
CA ASN A 91 -17.14 3.46 7.69
C ASN A 91 -17.38 2.39 6.62
N VAL A 92 -18.64 2.15 6.23
CA VAL A 92 -18.97 1.22 5.16
C VAL A 92 -18.31 1.65 3.85
N SER A 93 -18.39 2.93 3.51
CA SER A 93 -17.71 3.48 2.33
C SER A 93 -16.19 3.29 2.38
N ALA A 94 -15.56 3.58 3.52
CA ALA A 94 -14.13 3.37 3.71
C ALA A 94 -13.73 1.90 3.56
N HIS A 95 -14.52 0.96 4.09
CA HIS A 95 -14.31 -0.46 3.91
C HIS A 95 -14.52 -0.91 2.46
N ALA A 96 -15.51 -0.37 1.75
CA ALA A 96 -15.72 -0.66 0.33
C ALA A 96 -14.55 -0.18 -0.53
N VAL A 97 -14.04 1.03 -0.30
CA VAL A 97 -12.84 1.56 -0.97
C VAL A 97 -11.62 0.67 -0.67
N ARG A 98 -11.46 0.23 0.58
CA ARG A 98 -10.38 -0.70 0.97
C ARG A 98 -10.48 -2.04 0.24
N LEU A 99 -11.68 -2.60 0.16
CA LEU A 99 -11.93 -3.86 -0.54
C LEU A 99 -11.60 -3.74 -2.02
N LEU A 100 -12.07 -2.68 -2.68
CA LEU A 100 -11.81 -2.44 -4.10
C LEU A 100 -10.32 -2.26 -4.39
N ALA A 101 -9.62 -1.44 -3.60
CA ALA A 101 -8.18 -1.25 -3.74
C ALA A 101 -7.41 -2.58 -3.59
N ASN A 102 -7.76 -3.40 -2.59
CA ASN A 102 -7.15 -4.71 -2.41
C ASN A 102 -7.47 -5.67 -3.57
N LYS A 103 -8.67 -5.61 -4.15
CA LYS A 103 -9.03 -6.43 -5.31
C LYS A 103 -8.23 -6.06 -6.55
N ILE A 104 -8.01 -4.76 -6.78
CA ILE A 104 -7.15 -4.24 -7.85
C ILE A 104 -5.71 -4.71 -7.67
N ILE A 105 -5.16 -4.55 -6.45
CA ILE A 105 -3.79 -4.97 -6.13
C ILE A 105 -3.63 -6.47 -6.33
N SER A 106 -4.60 -7.27 -5.86
CA SER A 106 -4.61 -8.72 -6.05
C SER A 106 -4.63 -9.08 -7.54
N TYR A 107 -5.47 -8.42 -8.34
CA TYR A 107 -5.55 -8.65 -9.79
C TYR A 107 -4.21 -8.34 -10.48
N ASN A 108 -3.63 -7.17 -10.21
CA ASN A 108 -2.34 -6.78 -10.75
C ASN A 108 -1.24 -7.76 -10.33
N ALA A 109 -1.19 -8.14 -9.05
CA ALA A 109 -0.20 -9.09 -8.53
C ALA A 109 -0.31 -10.46 -9.20
N THR A 110 -1.53 -10.97 -9.44
CA THR A 110 -1.72 -12.26 -10.12
C THR A 110 -1.25 -12.20 -11.58
N ILE A 111 -1.57 -11.13 -12.31
CA ILE A 111 -1.08 -10.95 -13.68
C ILE A 111 0.45 -10.88 -13.72
N LEU A 112 1.05 -10.06 -12.84
CA LEU A 112 2.50 -9.95 -12.75
C LEU A 112 3.15 -11.30 -12.41
N ASN A 113 2.53 -12.09 -11.54
CA ASN A 113 3.01 -13.43 -11.20
C ASN A 113 2.96 -14.40 -12.38
N ILE A 114 1.87 -14.42 -13.16
CA ILE A 114 1.76 -15.26 -14.36
C ILE A 114 2.86 -14.89 -15.37
N ILE A 115 3.06 -13.58 -15.60
CA ILE A 115 4.13 -13.10 -16.50
C ILE A 115 5.50 -13.49 -15.97
N TYR A 116 5.74 -13.34 -14.67
CA TYR A 116 6.99 -13.73 -14.02
C TYR A 116 7.31 -15.21 -14.21
N GLN A 117 6.33 -16.09 -14.01
CA GLN A 117 6.50 -17.53 -14.22
C GLN A 117 6.86 -17.85 -15.68
N LYS A 118 6.21 -17.19 -16.65
CA LYS A 118 6.55 -17.33 -18.07
C LYS A 118 7.97 -16.84 -18.39
N LEU A 119 8.41 -15.73 -17.79
CA LEU A 119 9.77 -15.19 -17.99
C LEU A 119 10.85 -16.15 -17.49
N ILE A 120 10.60 -16.80 -16.34
CA ILE A 120 11.50 -17.85 -15.82
C ILE A 120 11.52 -19.04 -16.77
N ALA A 121 10.35 -19.54 -17.19
CA ALA A 121 10.24 -20.68 -18.08
C ALA A 121 10.90 -20.43 -19.45
N ALA A 122 10.89 -19.19 -19.93
CA ALA A 122 11.54 -18.78 -21.17
C ALA A 122 13.05 -18.53 -21.03
N GLY A 123 13.64 -18.64 -19.84
CA GLY A 123 15.08 -18.46 -19.62
C GLY A 123 15.58 -17.02 -19.85
N VAL A 124 14.73 -16.02 -19.61
CA VAL A 124 15.08 -14.60 -19.84
C VAL A 124 16.22 -14.15 -18.93
N GLN A 125 17.06 -13.23 -19.43
CA GLN A 125 18.20 -12.68 -18.67
C GLN A 125 17.78 -12.16 -17.29
N LYS A 126 18.60 -12.46 -16.29
CA LYS A 126 18.35 -12.09 -14.88
C LYS A 126 18.17 -10.58 -14.68
N SER A 127 18.89 -9.74 -15.43
CA SER A 127 18.75 -8.28 -15.39
C SER A 127 17.34 -7.79 -15.73
N VAL A 128 16.68 -8.44 -16.68
CA VAL A 128 15.29 -8.12 -17.09
C VAL A 128 14.32 -8.55 -15.99
N ILE A 129 14.55 -9.72 -15.39
CA ILE A 129 13.74 -10.23 -14.29
C ILE A 129 13.85 -9.31 -13.05
N ASP A 130 15.06 -8.88 -12.71
CA ASP A 130 15.31 -7.97 -11.58
C ASP A 130 14.61 -6.61 -11.77
N ASN A 131 14.52 -6.12 -13.02
CA ASN A 131 13.75 -4.92 -13.33
C ASN A 131 12.23 -5.17 -13.28
N PHE A 132 11.77 -6.33 -13.75
CA PHE A 132 10.36 -6.70 -13.71
C PHE A 132 9.81 -6.78 -12.28
N ILE A 133 10.57 -7.35 -11.34
CA ILE A 133 10.17 -7.47 -9.93
C ILE A 133 9.97 -6.09 -9.27
N ARG A 134 10.56 -5.02 -9.82
CA ARG A 134 10.38 -3.65 -9.30
C ARG A 134 9.04 -3.03 -9.68
N ILE A 135 8.27 -3.64 -10.58
CA ILE A 135 6.95 -3.14 -10.98
C ILE A 135 6.00 -3.24 -9.78
N SER A 136 5.40 -2.10 -9.42
CA SER A 136 4.47 -2.03 -8.29
C SER A 136 3.12 -2.65 -8.65
N PRO A 137 2.62 -3.64 -7.89
CA PRO A 137 1.27 -4.16 -8.09
C PRO A 137 0.19 -3.16 -7.69
N VAL A 138 0.56 -2.07 -7.01
CA VAL A 138 -0.38 -1.01 -6.61
C VAL A 138 -0.74 -0.11 -7.77
N ALA A 139 0.05 -0.06 -8.86
CA ALA A 139 -0.21 0.83 -9.99
C ALA A 139 -1.64 0.74 -10.53
N TRP A 140 -2.27 1.89 -10.78
CA TRP A 140 -3.67 1.97 -11.23
C TRP A 140 -3.89 2.92 -12.42
N GLU A 141 -2.85 3.56 -12.92
CA GLU A 141 -2.94 4.51 -14.04
C GLU A 141 -3.46 3.84 -15.33
N HIS A 142 -3.23 2.54 -15.48
CA HIS A 142 -3.74 1.74 -16.60
C HIS A 142 -5.21 1.33 -16.45
N ILE A 143 -5.85 1.62 -15.32
CA ILE A 143 -7.23 1.23 -15.02
C ILE A 143 -8.14 2.46 -15.22
N SER A 144 -9.05 2.37 -16.19
CA SER A 144 -10.15 3.33 -16.26
C SER A 144 -11.16 3.01 -15.16
N PHE A 145 -11.40 3.98 -14.28
CA PHE A 145 -12.45 3.91 -13.26
C PHE A 145 -13.74 4.60 -13.70
N THR A 146 -13.66 5.45 -14.72
CA THR A 146 -14.78 6.19 -15.27
C THR A 146 -15.35 5.44 -16.47
N GLY A 147 -16.67 5.23 -16.47
CA GLY A 147 -17.36 4.50 -17.53
C GLY A 147 -18.63 3.83 -17.04
N ARG A 148 -19.44 3.34 -17.98
CA ARG A 148 -20.58 2.47 -17.70
C ARG A 148 -20.12 1.03 -17.86
N TYR A 149 -20.09 0.30 -16.76
CA TYR A 149 -19.74 -1.12 -16.74
C TYR A 149 -20.99 -1.95 -16.54
N ASN A 150 -21.25 -2.88 -17.46
CA ASN A 150 -22.28 -3.89 -17.29
C ASN A 150 -21.61 -5.14 -16.74
N PHE A 151 -21.96 -5.51 -15.51
CA PHE A 151 -21.50 -6.75 -14.91
C PHE A 151 -22.32 -7.90 -15.50
N THR A 152 -21.64 -8.88 -16.09
CA THR A 152 -22.28 -10.13 -16.52
C THR A 152 -22.72 -10.90 -15.29
N LYS A 153 -23.96 -11.42 -15.30
CA LYS A 153 -24.51 -12.22 -14.19
C LYS A 153 -23.95 -13.65 -14.14
N ASP A 154 -23.23 -14.07 -15.18
CA ASP A 154 -22.58 -15.37 -15.16
C ASP A 154 -21.40 -15.36 -14.18
N ASN A 155 -21.42 -16.34 -13.28
CA ASN A 155 -20.36 -16.60 -12.29
C ASN A 155 -19.09 -17.19 -12.93
N SER A 156 -18.88 -16.97 -14.24
CA SER A 156 -17.73 -17.46 -14.97
C SER A 156 -16.47 -16.84 -14.37
N ILE A 157 -15.57 -17.70 -13.87
CA ILE A 157 -14.27 -17.28 -13.36
C ILE A 157 -13.50 -16.63 -14.51
N VAL A 158 -13.01 -15.42 -14.27
CA VAL A 158 -12.18 -14.71 -15.26
C VAL A 158 -10.89 -15.50 -15.48
N ASP A 159 -10.69 -15.99 -16.70
CA ASP A 159 -9.45 -16.65 -17.11
C ASP A 159 -8.33 -15.62 -17.28
N LEU A 160 -7.48 -15.55 -16.26
CA LEU A 160 -6.35 -14.63 -16.21
C LEU A 160 -5.25 -14.99 -17.20
N GLU A 161 -5.07 -16.27 -17.55
CA GLU A 161 -4.08 -16.68 -18.54
C GLU A 161 -4.46 -16.18 -19.93
N LYS A 162 -5.75 -16.26 -20.26
CA LYS A 162 -6.29 -15.72 -21.52
C LYS A 162 -6.09 -14.21 -21.59
N ILE A 163 -6.30 -13.48 -20.49
CA ILE A 163 -6.03 -12.03 -20.42
C ILE A 163 -4.55 -11.74 -20.67
N VAL A 164 -3.64 -12.49 -20.04
CA VAL A 164 -2.20 -12.31 -20.26
C VAL A 164 -1.81 -12.57 -21.71
N LYS A 165 -2.35 -13.61 -22.36
CA LYS A 165 -2.13 -13.88 -23.79
C LYS A 165 -2.62 -12.72 -24.67
N LEU A 166 -3.80 -12.17 -24.40
CA LEU A 166 -4.33 -11.02 -25.12
C LEU A 166 -3.46 -9.76 -24.95
N LEU A 167 -2.93 -9.54 -23.74
CA LEU A 167 -2.00 -8.45 -23.47
C LEU A 167 -0.69 -8.62 -24.25
N GLU A 168 -0.12 -9.84 -24.28
CA GLU A 168 1.08 -10.17 -25.07
C GLU A 168 0.86 -9.92 -26.57
N GLU A 169 -0.29 -10.33 -27.12
CA GLU A 169 -0.66 -10.08 -28.51
C GLU A 169 -0.78 -8.59 -28.83
N LYS A 170 -1.43 -7.82 -27.94
CA LYS A 170 -1.60 -6.38 -28.12
C LYS A 170 -0.26 -5.64 -28.06
N LEU A 171 0.64 -6.05 -27.16
CA LEU A 171 1.99 -5.51 -27.07
C LEU A 171 2.81 -5.81 -28.34
N ARG A 172 2.72 -7.04 -28.88
CA ARG A 172 3.40 -7.43 -30.14
C ARG A 172 2.88 -6.65 -31.35
N LYS A 173 1.59 -6.32 -31.40
CA LYS A 173 1.02 -5.47 -32.47
C LYS A 173 1.53 -4.04 -32.38
N ASN A 174 1.56 -3.46 -31.18
CA ASN A 174 2.06 -2.10 -30.97
C ASN A 174 3.56 -1.95 -31.24
N SER A 175 4.38 -2.99 -31.00
CA SER A 175 5.80 -2.98 -31.36
C SER A 175 6.04 -3.05 -32.87
N LYS A 176 5.11 -3.62 -33.65
CA LYS A 176 5.19 -3.69 -35.12
C LYS A 176 4.69 -2.43 -35.82
N GLN A 177 3.91 -1.59 -35.14
CA GLN A 177 3.43 -0.29 -35.66
C GLN A 177 4.44 0.86 -35.48
N LYS A 178 5.55 0.62 -34.78
CA LYS A 178 6.64 1.59 -34.56
C LYS A 178 7.86 1.36 -35.48
N LEU A 179 7.74 0.47 -36.47
CA LEU A 179 8.66 0.26 -37.59
C LEU A 179 7.93 0.68 -38.87
#